data_AF-A0A1J4JDD9-F1
#
_entry.id   AF-A0A1J4JDD9-F1
#
_cell.length_a   1.000
_cell.length_b   1.000
_cell.length_c   1.000
_cell.angle_alpha   90.00
_cell.angle_beta   90.00
_cell.angle_gamma   90.00
#
_symmetry.space_group_name_H-M   'P 1'
#
loop_
_entity.id
_entity.type
_entity.pdbx_description
1 polymer ?
#
loop_
_entity_poly.entity_id
_entity_poly.type
_entity_poly.pdbx_seq_one_letter_code
_entity_poly.pdbx_strand_id
1 'polypeptide(L)'
;MINVYKTKLPRIKGRSSKTEKEIADLRLGEFNIEESVGMKFIKSITDKEITRQALVSLATIFSILSGIVVNRDLKRRRELLIKWFDINAEKLEPFKEFVSIM
;
A
#
# COMPACT_ATOMS: atom_id res chain seq x y z
N MET A 1 -11.83 -2.76 21.27
CA MET A 1 -10.36 -2.83 21.06
C MET A 1 -10.13 -3.02 19.56
N ILE A 2 -9.45 -2.08 18.88
CA ILE A 2 -9.11 -2.24 17.45
C ILE A 2 -7.90 -3.16 17.39
N ASN A 3 -8.05 -4.36 16.82
CA ASN A 3 -6.94 -5.30 16.67
C ASN A 3 -6.08 -4.84 15.48
N VAL A 4 -4.94 -4.21 15.78
CA VAL A 4 -4.11 -3.53 14.77
C VAL A 4 -3.14 -4.52 14.14
N TYR A 5 -3.44 -4.98 12.92
CA TYR A 5 -2.54 -5.85 12.17
C TYR A 5 -1.40 -5.03 11.54
N LYS A 6 -0.15 -5.39 11.83
CA LYS A 6 1.02 -4.81 11.14
C LYS A 6 1.23 -5.52 9.81
N THR A 7 1.23 -4.76 8.72
CA THR A 7 1.67 -5.26 7.40
C THR A 7 3.14 -5.67 7.46
N LYS A 8 3.45 -6.94 7.18
CA LYS A 8 4.82 -7.45 7.22
C LYS A 8 5.44 -7.44 5.81
N LEU A 9 5.89 -6.27 5.37
CA LEU A 9 6.95 -6.24 4.33
C LEU A 9 8.24 -6.81 4.92
N PRO A 10 9.10 -7.44 4.10
CA PRO A 10 10.29 -8.13 4.59
C PRO A 10 11.18 -7.17 5.39
N ARG A 11 11.68 -7.65 6.53
CA ARG A 11 12.62 -6.91 7.38
C ARG A 11 13.98 -6.89 6.70
N ILE A 12 14.46 -5.72 6.31
CA ILE A 12 15.78 -5.56 5.69
C ILE A 12 16.88 -5.64 6.76
N LYS A 13 17.81 -6.58 6.60
CA LYS A 13 19.03 -6.67 7.42
C LYS A 13 20.00 -5.53 7.04
N GLY A 14 20.64 -4.92 8.04
CA GLY A 14 21.63 -3.84 7.82
C GLY A 14 21.02 -2.55 7.26
N ARG A 15 19.86 -2.13 7.78
CA ARG A 15 19.18 -0.89 7.36
C ARG A 15 20.03 0.37 7.58
N SER A 16 20.86 0.39 8.63
CA SER A 16 21.67 1.55 9.01
C SER A 16 22.71 1.96 7.97
N SER A 17 23.10 1.07 7.05
CA SER A 17 24.09 1.34 6.00
C SER A 17 23.50 1.52 4.61
N LYS A 18 22.17 1.58 4.48
CA LYS A 18 21.46 1.67 3.19
C LYS A 18 20.69 2.98 3.06
N THR A 19 20.71 3.55 1.87
CA THR A 19 19.92 4.71 1.50
C THR A 19 18.42 4.38 1.50
N GLU A 20 17.57 5.41 1.59
CA GLU A 20 16.11 5.22 1.49
C GLU A 20 15.69 4.60 0.16
N LYS A 21 16.46 4.87 -0.91
CA LYS A 21 16.25 4.27 -2.24
C LYS A 21 16.50 2.78 -2.22
N GLU A 22 17.66 2.33 -1.75
CA GLU A 22 17.99 0.90 -1.67
C GLU A 22 17.01 0.15 -0.77
N ILE A 23 16.57 0.78 0.34
CA ILE A 23 15.56 0.18 1.23
C ILE A 23 14.24 -0.03 0.50
N ALA A 24 13.81 0.94 -0.32
CA ALA A 24 12.60 0.82 -1.10
C ALA A 24 12.74 -0.26 -2.18
N ASP A 25 13.85 -0.26 -2.91
CA ASP A 25 14.11 -1.20 -4.00
C ASP A 25 14.16 -2.64 -3.44
N LEU A 26 14.77 -2.86 -2.27
CA LEU A 26 14.75 -4.14 -1.55
C LEU A 26 13.35 -4.55 -1.07
N ARG A 27 12.50 -3.60 -0.67
CA ARG A 27 11.11 -3.89 -0.28
C ARG A 27 10.24 -4.21 -1.49
N LEU A 28 10.51 -3.59 -2.64
CA LEU A 28 9.83 -3.86 -3.89
C LEU A 28 10.24 -5.24 -4.42
N GLY A 29 11.53 -5.58 -4.41
CA GLY A 29 12.02 -6.84 -4.96
C GLY A 29 11.56 -7.00 -6.41
N GLU A 30 10.97 -8.14 -6.74
CA GLU A 30 10.44 -8.45 -8.08
C GLU A 30 9.00 -7.97 -8.29
N PHE A 31 8.52 -7.02 -7.48
CA PHE A 31 7.14 -6.54 -7.60
C PHE A 31 6.87 -5.88 -8.96
N ASN A 32 5.97 -6.48 -9.72
CA ASN A 32 5.49 -5.95 -11.00
C ASN A 32 4.15 -5.22 -10.79
N ILE A 33 4.14 -3.92 -11.10
CA ILE A 33 2.95 -3.07 -10.96
C ILE A 33 1.88 -3.40 -12.00
N GLU A 34 2.27 -3.81 -13.20
CA GLU A 34 1.33 -4.05 -14.30
C GLU A 34 0.44 -5.27 -14.03
N GLU A 35 0.98 -6.26 -13.34
CA GLU A 35 0.28 -7.50 -12.95
C GLU A 35 -0.36 -7.40 -11.56
N SER A 36 -0.14 -6.29 -10.85
CA SER A 36 -0.58 -6.11 -9.46
C SER A 36 -2.10 -6.17 -9.30
N VAL A 37 -2.56 -7.07 -8.44
CA VAL A 37 -3.93 -7.12 -7.93
C VAL A 37 -4.26 -5.83 -7.18
N GLY A 38 -3.31 -5.29 -6.42
CA GLY A 38 -3.44 -4.01 -5.73
C GLY A 38 -3.73 -2.85 -6.69
N MET A 39 -3.06 -2.81 -7.85
CA MET A 39 -3.34 -1.79 -8.86
C MET A 39 -4.73 -1.96 -9.49
N LYS A 40 -5.15 -3.20 -9.76
CA LYS A 40 -6.52 -3.49 -10.24
C LYS A 40 -7.58 -3.08 -9.21
N PHE A 41 -7.33 -3.37 -7.94
CA PHE A 41 -8.16 -2.94 -6.81
C PHE A 41 -8.31 -1.42 -6.78
N ILE A 42 -7.21 -0.68 -6.84
CA ILE A 42 -7.23 0.80 -6.86
C ILE A 42 -8.03 1.32 -8.06
N LYS A 43 -7.80 0.78 -9.27
CA LYS A 43 -8.51 1.19 -10.49
C LYS A 43 -10.01 0.89 -10.42
N SER A 44 -10.43 -0.14 -9.71
CA SER A 44 -11.85 -0.42 -9.51
C SER A 44 -12.54 0.54 -8.53
N ILE A 45 -11.79 1.42 -7.84
CA ILE A 45 -12.32 2.47 -6.97
C ILE A 45 -12.36 3.83 -7.71
N THR A 46 -11.48 4.05 -8.69
CA THR A 46 -11.39 5.30 -9.42
C THR A 46 -10.92 5.09 -10.86
N ASP A 47 -11.61 5.71 -11.80
CA ASP A 47 -11.27 5.66 -13.23
C ASP A 47 -10.21 6.70 -13.63
N LYS A 48 -9.79 7.55 -12.69
CA LYS A 48 -8.81 8.63 -12.94
C LYS A 48 -7.39 8.14 -12.73
N GLU A 49 -6.45 8.82 -13.40
CA GLU A 49 -5.03 8.60 -13.14
C GLU A 49 -4.72 8.95 -11.68
N ILE A 50 -4.28 7.96 -10.91
CA ILE A 50 -4.11 8.13 -9.48
C ILE A 50 -2.74 8.74 -9.13
N THR A 51 -2.77 9.90 -8.48
CA THR A 51 -1.58 10.55 -7.96
C THR A 51 -1.06 9.83 -6.70
N ARG A 52 0.22 10.03 -6.36
CA ARG A 52 0.78 9.52 -5.09
C ARG A 52 -0.02 10.02 -3.88
N GLN A 53 -0.45 11.28 -3.90
CA GLN A 53 -1.20 11.86 -2.79
C GLN A 53 -2.57 11.17 -2.62
N ALA A 54 -3.27 10.91 -3.72
CA ALA A 54 -4.52 10.16 -3.71
C ALA A 54 -4.32 8.72 -3.17
N LEU A 55 -3.24 8.04 -3.55
CA LEU A 55 -2.87 6.73 -2.99
C LEU A 55 -2.63 6.78 -1.48
N VAL A 56 -1.97 7.83 -0.97
CA VAL A 56 -1.77 8.02 0.47
C VAL A 56 -3.10 8.21 1.19
N SER A 57 -4.02 8.98 0.60
CA SER A 57 -5.37 9.18 1.14
C SER A 57 -6.15 7.87 1.18
N LEU A 58 -6.21 7.12 0.07
CA LEU A 58 -6.83 5.79 0.02
C LEU A 58 -6.24 4.87 1.09
N ALA A 59 -4.91 4.73 1.12
CA ALA A 59 -4.25 3.83 2.05
C ALA A 59 -4.53 4.22 3.51
N THR A 60 -4.70 5.51 3.79
CA THR A 60 -5.07 6.00 5.13
C THR A 60 -6.51 5.63 5.47
N ILE A 61 -7.47 5.80 4.55
CA ILE A 61 -8.87 5.41 4.75
C ILE A 61 -8.97 3.90 4.96
N PHE A 62 -8.39 3.10 4.06
CA PHE A 62 -8.39 1.64 4.19
C PHE A 62 -7.67 1.15 5.44
N SER A 63 -6.62 1.84 5.88
CA SER A 63 -5.94 1.52 7.14
C SER A 63 -6.85 1.71 8.35
N ILE A 64 -7.68 2.75 8.35
CA ILE A 64 -8.67 3.00 9.41
C ILE A 64 -9.76 1.93 9.38
N LEU A 65 -10.32 1.65 8.20
CA LEU A 65 -11.42 0.69 8.04
C LEU A 65 -11.01 -0.75 8.36
N SER A 66 -9.85 -1.18 7.89
CA SER A 66 -9.36 -2.56 8.06
C SER A 66 -8.56 -2.79 9.35
N GLY A 67 -8.11 -1.71 10.02
CA GLY A 67 -7.16 -1.80 11.12
C GLY A 67 -5.74 -2.21 10.70
N ILE A 68 -5.44 -2.29 9.40
CA ILE A 68 -4.11 -2.66 8.88
C ILE A 68 -3.25 -1.40 8.76
N VAL A 69 -2.10 -1.35 9.44
CA VAL A 69 -1.28 -0.13 9.47
C VAL A 69 -0.48 0.06 8.18
N VAL A 70 -0.67 1.22 7.55
CA VAL A 70 0.22 1.72 6.51
C VAL A 70 1.36 2.54 7.13
N ASN A 71 2.57 1.96 7.13
CA ASN A 71 3.76 2.61 7.71
C ASN A 71 4.16 3.86 6.93
N ARG A 72 4.71 4.87 7.61
CA ARG A 72 5.18 6.13 7.01
C ARG A 72 6.15 5.91 5.85
N ASP A 73 7.04 4.94 5.95
CA ASP A 73 7.99 4.60 4.90
C ASP A 73 7.31 4.23 3.57
N LEU A 74 6.14 3.58 3.64
CA LEU A 74 5.39 3.13 2.46
C LEU A 74 4.76 4.32 1.74
N LYS A 75 4.27 5.30 2.50
CA LYS A 75 3.64 6.52 1.98
C LYS A 75 4.59 7.38 1.13
N ARG A 76 5.90 7.13 1.15
CA ARG A 76 6.92 7.91 0.44
C ARG A 76 7.08 7.53 -1.03
N ARG A 77 6.68 6.31 -1.44
CA ARG A 77 6.81 5.84 -2.83
C ARG A 77 5.53 5.23 -3.34
N ARG A 78 5.19 5.53 -4.59
CA ARG A 78 3.95 5.10 -5.24
C ARG A 78 3.88 3.58 -5.30
N GLU A 79 4.97 2.96 -5.69
CA GLU A 79 5.11 1.53 -5.91
C GLU A 79 4.95 0.76 -4.60
N LEU A 80 5.51 1.28 -3.50
CA LEU A 80 5.34 0.69 -2.17
C LEU A 80 3.91 0.79 -1.64
N LEU A 81 3.18 1.86 -1.97
CA LEU A 81 1.76 1.97 -1.65
C LEU A 81 0.95 0.95 -2.45
N ILE A 82 1.20 0.82 -3.75
CA ILE A 82 0.49 -0.17 -4.59
C ILE A 82 0.80 -1.58 -4.08
N LYS A 83 2.06 -1.90 -3.75
CA LYS A 83 2.43 -3.18 -3.14
C LYS A 83 1.73 -3.43 -1.80
N TRP A 84 1.49 -2.38 -1.02
CA TRP A 84 0.71 -2.50 0.22
C TRP A 84 -0.75 -2.88 -0.07
N PHE A 85 -1.37 -2.28 -1.09
CA PHE A 85 -2.70 -2.71 -1.52
C PHE A 85 -2.68 -4.14 -2.04
N ASP A 86 -1.66 -4.51 -2.81
CA ASP A 86 -1.50 -5.84 -3.39
C ASP A 86 -1.47 -6.94 -2.31
N ILE A 87 -0.65 -6.75 -1.27
CA ILE A 87 -0.52 -7.69 -0.15
C ILE A 87 -1.81 -7.83 0.67
N ASN A 88 -2.66 -6.79 0.69
CA ASN A 88 -3.84 -6.74 1.55
C ASN A 88 -5.16 -6.79 0.78
N ALA A 89 -5.15 -6.94 -0.54
CA ALA A 89 -6.33 -6.77 -1.39
C ALA A 89 -7.54 -7.58 -0.89
N GLU A 90 -7.34 -8.86 -0.58
CA GLU A 90 -8.39 -9.74 -0.03
C GLU A 90 -9.03 -9.21 1.26
N LYS A 91 -8.23 -8.58 2.14
CA LYS A 91 -8.71 -8.01 3.41
C LYS A 91 -9.34 -6.64 3.21
N LEU A 92 -9.02 -5.95 2.13
CA LEU A 92 -9.55 -4.62 1.81
C LEU A 92 -10.84 -4.70 1.00
N GLU A 93 -11.06 -5.78 0.23
CA GLU A 93 -12.23 -5.97 -0.63
C GLU A 93 -13.57 -5.71 0.08
N PRO A 94 -13.83 -6.18 1.32
CA PRO A 94 -15.11 -5.92 1.99
C PRO A 94 -15.38 -4.44 2.28
N PHE A 95 -14.36 -3.58 2.25
CA PHE A 95 -14.50 -2.15 2.55
C PHE A 95 -14.63 -1.29 1.30
N LYS A 96 -14.49 -1.88 0.12
CA LYS A 96 -14.40 -1.18 -1.16
C LYS A 96 -15.63 -0.34 -1.47
N GLU A 97 -16.83 -0.84 -1.16
CA GLU A 97 -18.09 -0.13 -1.40
C GLU A 97 -18.26 1.11 -0.53
N PHE A 98 -17.50 1.24 0.57
CA PHE A 98 -17.55 2.41 1.45
C PHE A 98 -16.55 3.50 1.06
N VAL A 99 -15.74 3.28 0.02
CA VAL A 99 -14.67 4.20 -0.39
C VAL A 99 -14.85 4.57 -1.85
N SER A 100 -15.03 5.87 -2.12
CA SER A 100 -15.00 6.43 -3.47
C SER A 100 -14.19 7.72 -3.46
N ILE A 101 -13.42 7.96 -4.53
CA ILE A 101 -12.75 9.24 -4.76
C ILE A 101 -13.40 9.91 -5.96
N MET A 102 -14.01 11.07 -5.72
CA MET A 102 -14.55 11.97 -6.75
C MET A 102 -13.45 12.82 -7.38
#